data_AF-A0A6D2IAN9-F1
#
_entry.id   AF-A0A6D2IAN9-F1
#
_cell.length_a   1.000
_cell.length_b   1.000
_cell.length_c   1.000
_cell.angle_alpha   90.00
_cell.angle_beta   90.00
_cell.angle_gamma   90.00
#
_symmetry.space_group_name_H-M   'P 1'
#
loop_
_entity.id
_entity.type
_entity.pdbx_description
1 polymer ?
#
loop_
_entity_poly.entity_id
_entity_poly.type
_entity_poly.pdbx_seq_one_letter_code
_entity_poly.pdbx_strand_id
1 'polypeptide(L)'
;MDGRVILAKVDCTQEADLCRRNHIQGYLSIRIFRKGSDLKDENAHHDHESYYGDRDTESLVKCIIYMGAQDMERQALNVFRMRLLGAEVRGVHSGTATLKDATSEAIRDWVTNVETTHYILGSVAGPHPYPMMVRDFHAVIGKETRKQAMEKWGGKPDVLVACVVGGSNVMGLFHEFVHDKEVRMIGVEAAGFGLESGKHAATLTKGDVGVLHGAMSYLLQDDDGQIVEPHSISAGLDYPGVGPEHSFLKDVGRAEYYSVTDEEALEAFKRVSRLEGIIPALETSHALAHLEKLCPTLPDGTRVVLNFSGRGDKDVQTAIKYLEV
;
A
#
# COMPACT_ATOMS: atom_id res chain seq x y z
N MET A 1 -31.13 -5.25 13.82
CA MET A 1 -30.45 -5.61 12.54
C MET A 1 -28.97 -5.50 12.81
N ASP A 2 -28.21 -6.54 12.52
CA ASP A 2 -27.19 -7.08 13.44
C ASP A 2 -25.76 -6.51 13.32
N GLY A 3 -25.57 -5.29 12.79
CA GLY A 3 -24.25 -4.62 12.80
C GLY A 3 -23.07 -5.37 12.13
N ARG A 4 -23.34 -6.42 11.34
CA ARG A 4 -22.29 -7.27 10.74
C ARG A 4 -21.66 -6.57 9.54
N VAL A 5 -20.36 -6.32 9.62
CA VAL A 5 -19.52 -6.01 8.46
C VAL A 5 -19.23 -7.34 7.76
N ILE A 6 -19.66 -7.49 6.50
CA ILE A 6 -19.31 -8.68 5.71
C ILE A 6 -17.96 -8.41 5.04
N LEU A 7 -16.88 -8.88 5.66
CA LEU A 7 -15.59 -9.00 4.99
C LEU A 7 -15.64 -10.22 4.07
N ALA A 8 -15.42 -10.04 2.78
CA ALA A 8 -15.28 -11.16 1.86
C ALA A 8 -13.95 -11.87 2.16
N LYS A 9 -13.99 -12.92 2.99
CA LYS A 9 -12.86 -13.85 3.14
C LYS A 9 -12.80 -14.70 1.87
N VAL A 10 -11.89 -14.36 0.97
CA VAL A 10 -11.58 -15.20 -0.18
C VAL A 10 -10.26 -15.91 0.11
N ASP A 11 -10.36 -17.15 0.59
CA ASP A 11 -9.21 -18.05 0.71
C ASP A 11 -9.00 -18.77 -0.62
N CYS A 12 -8.05 -18.32 -1.43
CA CYS A 12 -7.78 -18.92 -2.74
C CYS A 12 -7.23 -20.35 -2.69
N THR A 13 -6.94 -20.89 -1.50
CA THR A 13 -6.60 -22.31 -1.33
C THR A 13 -7.83 -23.19 -1.16
N GLN A 14 -8.96 -22.62 -0.73
CA GLN A 14 -10.24 -23.32 -0.53
C GLN A 14 -11.28 -22.96 -1.60
N GLU A 15 -11.33 -21.69 -2.00
CA GLU A 15 -12.27 -21.11 -2.97
C GLU A 15 -11.57 -20.82 -4.30
N ALA A 16 -10.79 -21.80 -4.78
CA ALA A 16 -9.94 -21.66 -5.97
C ALA A 16 -10.74 -21.24 -7.22
N ASP A 17 -11.97 -21.74 -7.38
CA ASP A 17 -12.84 -21.38 -8.51
C ASP A 17 -13.41 -19.97 -8.41
N LEU A 18 -13.66 -19.46 -7.19
CA LEU A 18 -14.05 -18.05 -7.00
C LEU A 18 -12.87 -17.13 -7.32
N CYS A 19 -11.68 -17.46 -6.84
CA CYS A 19 -10.46 -16.70 -7.15
C CYS A 19 -10.13 -16.73 -8.64
N ARG A 20 -10.25 -17.90 -9.28
CA ARG A 20 -9.97 -18.07 -10.71
C ARG A 20 -10.97 -17.28 -11.58
N ARG A 21 -12.27 -17.34 -11.24
CA ARG A 21 -13.31 -16.56 -11.92
C ARG A 21 -13.17 -15.05 -11.76
N ASN A 22 -12.50 -14.58 -10.70
CA ASN A 22 -12.27 -13.17 -10.42
C ASN A 22 -10.79 -12.77 -10.59
N HIS A 23 -9.99 -13.57 -11.28
CA HIS A 23 -8.58 -13.30 -11.60
C HIS A 23 -7.67 -13.00 -10.40
N ILE A 24 -8.00 -13.49 -9.20
CA ILE A 24 -7.14 -13.36 -8.03
C ILE A 24 -5.99 -14.37 -8.15
N GLN A 25 -4.91 -13.96 -8.80
CA GLN A 25 -3.65 -14.70 -8.85
C GLN A 25 -2.77 -14.32 -7.66
N GLY A 26 -2.24 -15.31 -6.94
CA GLY A 26 -1.25 -15.09 -5.90
C GLY A 26 -0.05 -14.29 -6.44
N TYR A 27 0.36 -13.28 -5.67
CA TYR A 27 1.49 -12.37 -5.91
C TYR A 27 1.80 -12.04 -7.38
N LEU A 28 1.29 -10.89 -7.85
CA LEU A 28 1.65 -10.26 -9.13
C LEU A 28 3.14 -9.83 -9.22
N SER A 29 4.02 -10.32 -8.34
CA SER A 29 5.43 -9.95 -8.34
C SER A 29 6.26 -10.67 -9.40
N ILE A 30 5.73 -11.66 -10.13
CA ILE A 30 6.54 -12.52 -11.02
C ILE A 30 6.45 -12.11 -12.50
N ARG A 31 5.51 -11.24 -12.89
CA ARG A 31 5.32 -10.86 -14.30
C ARG A 31 6.42 -9.95 -14.88
N ILE A 32 7.17 -9.24 -14.02
CA ILE A 32 8.03 -8.11 -14.45
C ILE A 32 9.53 -8.47 -14.56
N PHE A 33 9.95 -9.66 -14.10
CA PHE A 33 11.39 -9.96 -13.89
C PHE A 33 12.06 -10.87 -14.93
N ARG A 34 11.43 -11.16 -16.07
CA ARG A 34 12.02 -12.03 -17.12
C ARG A 34 11.77 -11.50 -18.52
N LYS A 35 12.77 -11.62 -19.39
CA LYS A 35 12.62 -11.37 -20.84
C LYS A 35 11.88 -12.55 -21.48
N GLY A 36 10.87 -12.27 -22.31
CA GLY A 36 10.12 -13.28 -23.06
C GLY A 36 8.64 -12.93 -23.22
N SER A 37 7.95 -13.64 -24.10
CA SER A 37 6.48 -13.63 -24.22
C SER A 37 5.92 -14.91 -23.60
N ASP A 38 4.78 -14.81 -22.93
CA ASP A 38 4.11 -16.00 -22.41
C ASP A 38 3.73 -16.96 -23.58
N LEU A 39 3.96 -18.28 -23.42
CA LEU A 39 3.52 -19.28 -24.40
C LEU A 39 2.03 -19.54 -24.22
N LYS A 40 1.27 -19.40 -25.30
CA LYS A 40 -0.16 -19.70 -25.35
C LYS A 40 -0.33 -21.19 -25.59
N ASP A 41 -1.00 -21.91 -24.70
CA ASP A 41 -1.40 -23.29 -24.96
C ASP A 41 -2.54 -23.32 -25.98
N GLU A 42 -2.22 -23.65 -27.24
CA GLU A 42 -3.20 -23.74 -28.33
C GLU A 42 -4.15 -24.95 -28.21
N ASN A 43 -3.86 -25.90 -27.31
CA ASN A 43 -4.65 -27.13 -27.13
C ASN A 43 -5.48 -27.14 -25.82
N ALA A 44 -5.49 -26.05 -25.06
CA ALA A 44 -6.29 -25.96 -23.84
C ALA A 44 -7.79 -25.83 -24.16
N HIS A 45 -8.56 -26.90 -23.93
CA HIS A 45 -10.04 -26.90 -24.00
C HIS A 45 -10.73 -26.16 -22.84
N HIS A 46 -10.13 -25.08 -22.34
CA HIS A 46 -10.64 -24.30 -21.21
C HIS A 46 -10.78 -22.83 -21.61
N ASP A 47 -11.76 -22.12 -21.03
CA ASP A 47 -12.08 -20.69 -21.25
C ASP A 47 -10.94 -19.71 -20.89
N HIS A 48 -9.71 -20.18 -20.67
CA HIS A 48 -8.59 -19.42 -20.14
C HIS A 48 -7.26 -19.74 -20.83
N GLU A 49 -6.50 -18.69 -21.14
CA GLU A 49 -5.11 -18.79 -21.60
C GLU A 49 -4.21 -19.23 -20.43
N SER A 50 -3.60 -20.40 -20.55
CA SER A 50 -2.58 -20.88 -19.61
C SER A 50 -1.20 -20.54 -20.16
N TYR A 51 -0.40 -19.83 -19.36
CA TYR A 51 0.93 -19.37 -19.74
C TYR A 51 2.02 -20.20 -19.05
N TYR A 52 2.65 -21.09 -19.82
CA TYR A 52 3.79 -21.89 -19.37
C TYR A 52 5.06 -21.30 -19.97
N GLY A 53 5.77 -20.47 -19.20
CA GLY A 53 7.06 -19.95 -19.68
C GLY A 53 8.12 -21.07 -19.72
N ASP A 54 8.81 -21.20 -20.85
CA ASP A 54 10.04 -21.96 -21.08
C ASP A 54 11.21 -21.30 -20.31
N ARG A 55 11.13 -21.39 -18.99
CA ARG A 55 11.76 -20.45 -18.05
C ARG A 55 12.99 -21.06 -17.39
N ASP A 56 14.17 -20.71 -17.87
CA ASP A 56 15.45 -21.04 -17.23
C ASP A 56 15.97 -19.93 -16.30
N THR A 57 17.03 -20.20 -15.55
CA THR A 57 17.71 -19.21 -14.70
C THR A 57 18.53 -18.19 -15.49
N GLU A 58 18.85 -18.47 -16.75
CA GLU A 58 19.64 -17.59 -17.62
C GLU A 58 18.82 -16.39 -18.11
N SER A 59 17.49 -16.52 -18.12
CA SER A 59 16.51 -15.47 -18.47
C SER A 59 16.25 -14.42 -17.37
N LEU A 60 16.84 -14.58 -16.18
CA LEU A 60 16.63 -13.66 -15.05
C LEU A 60 17.23 -12.28 -15.33
N VAL A 61 16.43 -11.23 -15.17
CA VAL A 61 16.94 -9.85 -15.22
C VAL A 61 17.59 -9.52 -13.87
N LYS A 62 18.76 -8.88 -13.91
CA LYS A 62 19.42 -8.37 -12.70
C LYS A 62 18.48 -7.38 -11.97
N CYS A 63 18.11 -7.73 -10.75
CA CYS A 63 17.25 -6.90 -9.89
C CYS A 63 18.00 -6.57 -8.60
N ILE A 64 18.18 -5.27 -8.34
CA ILE A 64 18.77 -4.75 -7.11
C ILE A 64 17.67 -4.06 -6.31
N ILE A 65 17.56 -4.41 -5.04
CA ILE A 65 16.58 -3.88 -4.11
C ILE A 65 17.34 -3.19 -2.99
N TYR A 66 17.13 -1.88 -2.85
CA TYR A 66 17.60 -1.11 -1.70
C TYR A 66 16.57 -1.21 -0.58
N MET A 67 17.02 -1.56 0.62
CA MET A 67 16.15 -1.67 1.79
C MET A 67 16.87 -1.14 3.01
N GLY A 68 16.18 -0.34 3.83
CA GLY A 68 16.74 0.15 5.09
C GLY A 68 17.11 -1.01 6.00
N ALA A 69 18.27 -0.93 6.66
CA ALA A 69 18.75 -2.02 7.52
C ALA A 69 17.77 -2.35 8.66
N GLN A 70 17.08 -1.35 9.20
CA GLN A 70 16.06 -1.56 10.22
C GLN A 70 14.82 -2.29 9.66
N ASP A 71 14.42 -1.94 8.43
CA ASP A 71 13.32 -2.63 7.75
C ASP A 71 13.70 -4.06 7.36
N MET A 72 14.95 -4.30 6.97
CA MET A 72 15.44 -5.66 6.68
C MET A 72 15.31 -6.59 7.89
N GLU A 73 15.54 -6.08 9.10
CA GLU A 73 15.34 -6.84 10.35
C GLU A 73 13.84 -7.07 10.62
N ARG A 74 13.03 -6.00 10.57
CA ARG A 74 11.58 -6.07 10.82
C ARG A 74 10.83 -6.93 9.82
N GLN A 75 11.34 -7.05 8.59
CA GLN A 75 10.69 -7.71 7.45
C GLN A 75 11.56 -8.84 6.86
N ALA A 76 12.30 -9.55 7.72
CA ALA A 76 13.27 -10.59 7.33
C ALA A 76 12.67 -11.67 6.41
N LEU A 77 11.39 -12.01 6.59
CA LEU A 77 10.68 -12.95 5.70
C LEU A 77 10.68 -12.47 4.24
N ASN A 78 10.45 -11.18 4.00
CA ASN A 78 10.45 -10.62 2.66
C ASN A 78 11.87 -10.53 2.09
N VAL A 79 12.87 -10.20 2.92
CA VAL A 79 14.29 -10.24 2.49
C VAL A 79 14.67 -11.63 1.98
N PHE A 80 14.28 -12.68 2.72
CA PHE A 80 14.52 -14.05 2.30
C PHE A 80 13.83 -14.38 0.98
N ARG A 81 12.54 -14.01 0.82
CA ARG A 81 11.79 -14.23 -0.42
C ARG A 81 12.41 -13.52 -1.63
N MET A 82 12.89 -12.29 -1.47
CA MET A 82 13.54 -11.53 -2.54
C MET A 82 14.84 -12.21 -3.00
N ARG A 83 15.67 -12.66 -2.05
CA ARG A 83 16.90 -13.41 -2.36
C ARG A 83 16.61 -14.76 -3.02
N LEU A 84 15.57 -15.46 -2.56
CA LEU A 84 15.12 -16.71 -3.17
C LEU A 84 14.68 -16.53 -4.63
N LEU A 85 14.14 -15.35 -4.98
CA LEU A 85 13.75 -14.98 -6.35
C LEU A 85 14.94 -14.53 -7.23
N GLY A 86 16.16 -14.50 -6.68
CA GLY A 86 17.38 -14.09 -7.40
C GLY A 86 17.68 -12.60 -7.36
N ALA A 87 16.96 -11.81 -6.54
CA ALA A 87 17.26 -10.39 -6.37
C ALA A 87 18.43 -10.17 -5.39
N GLU A 88 19.26 -9.17 -5.70
CA GLU A 88 20.25 -8.65 -4.77
C GLU A 88 19.58 -7.66 -3.82
N VAL A 89 19.62 -7.93 -2.50
CA VAL A 89 19.05 -7.03 -1.48
C VAL A 89 20.18 -6.31 -0.76
N ARG A 90 20.31 -5.00 -1.01
CA ARG A 90 21.34 -4.12 -0.43
C ARG A 90 20.77 -3.35 0.77
N GLY A 91 21.42 -3.53 1.92
CA GLY A 91 21.09 -2.81 3.14
C GLY A 91 21.57 -1.36 3.10
N VAL A 92 20.69 -0.44 3.48
CA VAL A 92 21.00 0.98 3.63
C VAL A 92 21.11 1.30 5.11
N HIS A 93 22.27 1.81 5.53
CA HIS A 93 22.62 2.10 6.93
C HIS A 93 22.71 3.60 7.23
N SER A 94 22.55 4.46 6.23
CA SER A 94 22.50 5.91 6.39
C SER A 94 21.16 6.34 7.00
N GLY A 95 21.15 7.50 7.66
CA GLY A 95 19.95 8.08 8.26
C GLY A 95 19.31 7.18 9.31
N THR A 96 18.00 7.00 9.22
CA THR A 96 17.22 6.10 10.08
C THR A 96 17.32 4.64 9.64
N ALA A 97 17.93 4.39 8.46
CA ALA A 97 17.99 3.07 7.86
C ALA A 97 16.60 2.47 7.63
N THR A 98 15.67 3.30 7.14
CA THR A 98 14.29 2.93 6.75
C THR A 98 13.97 3.31 5.29
N LEU A 99 12.68 3.26 4.91
CA LEU A 99 12.19 3.47 3.54
C LEU A 99 12.68 4.76 2.86
N LYS A 100 12.77 5.88 3.59
CA LYS A 100 13.23 7.16 3.02
C LYS A 100 14.68 7.06 2.55
N ASP A 101 15.57 6.46 3.34
CA ASP A 101 16.99 6.32 2.99
C ASP A 101 17.18 5.28 1.88
N ALA A 102 16.42 4.19 1.90
CA ALA A 102 16.38 3.22 0.80
C ALA A 102 16.00 3.87 -0.54
N THR A 103 15.01 4.77 -0.52
CA THR A 103 14.58 5.54 -1.70
C THR A 103 15.69 6.47 -2.19
N SER A 104 16.36 7.17 -1.27
CA SER A 104 17.50 8.03 -1.59
C SER A 104 18.64 7.26 -2.26
N GLU A 105 19.02 6.09 -1.74
CA GLU A 105 20.05 5.25 -2.35
C GLU A 105 19.63 4.69 -3.72
N ALA A 106 18.37 4.27 -3.87
CA ALA A 106 17.86 3.80 -5.15
C ALA A 106 17.90 4.89 -6.24
N ILE A 107 17.56 6.14 -5.89
CA ILE A 107 17.68 7.28 -6.81
C ILE A 107 19.14 7.56 -7.17
N ARG A 108 20.07 7.48 -6.20
CA ARG A 108 21.52 7.67 -6.45
C ARG A 108 22.09 6.61 -7.40
N ASP A 109 21.72 5.34 -7.20
CA ASP A 109 22.08 4.25 -8.11
C ASP A 109 21.52 4.52 -9.51
N TRP A 110 20.21 4.85 -9.60
CA TRP A 110 19.57 5.10 -10.88
C TRP A 110 20.23 6.23 -11.67
N VAL A 111 20.55 7.36 -11.02
CA VAL A 111 21.25 8.48 -11.66
C VAL A 111 22.62 8.05 -12.20
N THR A 112 23.30 7.12 -11.52
CA THR A 112 24.61 6.60 -11.95
C THR A 112 24.49 5.60 -13.10
N ASN A 113 23.38 4.86 -13.19
CA ASN A 113 23.20 3.74 -14.13
C ASN A 113 22.04 3.95 -15.13
N VAL A 114 21.66 5.20 -15.41
CA VAL A 114 20.43 5.57 -16.15
C VAL A 114 20.31 4.93 -17.54
N GLU A 115 21.42 4.68 -18.22
CA GLU A 115 21.45 4.08 -19.57
C GLU A 115 21.08 2.58 -19.56
N THR A 116 21.30 1.90 -18.43
CA THR A 116 21.18 0.44 -18.31
C THR A 116 20.12 0.00 -17.31
N THR A 117 19.59 0.92 -16.51
CA THR A 117 18.74 0.62 -15.36
C THR A 117 17.44 1.39 -15.41
N HIS A 118 16.33 0.66 -15.33
CA HIS A 118 15.02 1.25 -15.08
C HIS A 118 14.75 1.27 -13.58
N TYR A 119 14.47 2.46 -13.04
CA TYR A 119 14.06 2.61 -11.64
C TYR A 119 12.57 2.32 -11.48
N ILE A 120 12.24 1.30 -10.68
CA ILE A 120 10.86 0.91 -10.37
C ILE A 120 10.47 1.56 -9.04
N LEU A 121 9.86 2.74 -9.11
CA LEU A 121 9.32 3.41 -7.93
C LEU A 121 7.99 2.77 -7.51
N GLY A 122 7.91 2.33 -6.26
CA GLY A 122 6.80 1.52 -5.75
C GLY A 122 5.56 2.28 -5.27
N SER A 123 5.49 3.60 -5.46
CA SER A 123 4.34 4.40 -5.00
C SER A 123 4.07 5.61 -5.87
N VAL A 124 2.95 6.31 -5.63
CA VAL A 124 2.55 7.53 -6.37
C VAL A 124 3.32 8.78 -5.94
N ALA A 125 4.55 8.60 -5.49
CA ALA A 125 5.49 9.65 -5.13
C ALA A 125 6.52 9.84 -6.26
N GLY A 126 7.51 10.69 -6.02
CA GLY A 126 8.62 10.92 -6.96
C GLY A 126 8.28 11.82 -8.15
N PRO A 127 9.25 12.05 -9.05
CA PRO A 127 9.08 12.97 -10.17
C PRO A 127 8.06 12.44 -11.18
N HIS A 128 7.45 13.35 -11.95
CA HIS A 128 6.73 12.94 -13.16
C HIS A 128 7.65 12.10 -14.07
N PRO A 129 7.17 10.98 -14.65
CA PRO A 129 5.78 10.53 -14.72
C PRO A 129 5.32 9.54 -13.64
N TYR A 130 6.15 9.24 -12.62
CA TYR A 130 5.86 8.14 -11.68
C TYR A 130 4.53 8.27 -10.92
N PRO A 131 4.15 9.42 -10.33
CA PRO A 131 2.86 9.54 -9.64
C PRO A 131 1.68 9.13 -10.52
N MET A 132 1.61 9.67 -11.73
CA MET A 132 0.56 9.38 -12.71
C MET A 132 0.61 7.92 -13.18
N MET A 133 1.79 7.43 -13.54
CA MET A 133 1.97 6.06 -14.04
C MET A 133 1.56 5.02 -12.98
N VAL A 134 2.03 5.18 -11.74
CA VAL A 134 1.72 4.24 -10.65
C VAL A 134 0.24 4.28 -10.32
N ARG A 135 -0.38 5.47 -10.30
CA ARG A 135 -1.82 5.64 -10.12
C ARG A 135 -2.60 4.90 -11.22
N ASP A 136 -2.23 5.09 -12.48
CA ASP A 136 -2.92 4.48 -13.61
C ASP A 136 -2.84 2.94 -13.57
N PHE A 137 -1.69 2.40 -13.13
CA PHE A 137 -1.56 0.95 -12.89
C PHE A 137 -2.36 0.46 -11.68
N HIS A 138 -2.56 1.29 -10.66
CA HIS A 138 -3.40 0.95 -9.50
C HIS A 138 -4.90 1.22 -9.71
N ALA A 139 -5.28 1.98 -10.74
CA ALA A 139 -6.66 2.42 -10.98
C ALA A 139 -7.66 1.26 -11.18
N VAL A 140 -7.17 0.05 -11.44
CA VAL A 140 -7.99 -1.17 -11.47
C VAL A 140 -8.73 -1.40 -10.14
N ILE A 141 -8.13 -1.03 -9.00
CA ILE A 141 -8.74 -1.16 -7.67
C ILE A 141 -10.07 -0.42 -7.60
N GLY A 142 -10.08 0.87 -7.98
CA GLY A 142 -11.28 1.69 -8.01
C GLY A 142 -12.31 1.20 -9.04
N LYS A 143 -11.86 0.84 -10.24
CA LYS A 143 -12.72 0.33 -11.32
C LYS A 143 -13.47 -0.94 -10.91
N GLU A 144 -12.77 -1.90 -10.33
CA GLU A 144 -13.37 -3.13 -9.81
C GLU A 144 -14.29 -2.84 -8.63
N THR A 145 -13.89 -1.94 -7.72
CA THR A 145 -14.73 -1.50 -6.60
C THR A 145 -16.06 -0.92 -7.09
N ARG A 146 -16.04 -0.03 -8.08
CA ARG A 146 -17.26 0.55 -8.66
C ARG A 146 -18.14 -0.54 -9.24
N LYS A 147 -17.58 -1.40 -10.08
CA LYS A 147 -18.32 -2.51 -10.72
C LYS A 147 -18.99 -3.38 -9.65
N GLN A 148 -18.24 -3.82 -8.65
CA GLN A 148 -18.73 -4.67 -7.57
C GLN A 148 -19.77 -3.97 -6.69
N ALA A 149 -19.61 -2.66 -6.41
CA ALA A 149 -20.58 -1.88 -5.67
C ALA A 149 -21.91 -1.75 -6.45
N MET A 150 -21.86 -1.52 -7.76
CA MET A 150 -23.05 -1.50 -8.61
C MET A 150 -23.76 -2.87 -8.61
N GLU A 151 -23.00 -3.97 -8.70
CA GLU A 151 -23.56 -5.33 -8.69
C GLU A 151 -24.17 -5.71 -7.33
N LYS A 152 -23.51 -5.36 -6.22
CA LYS A 152 -23.94 -5.77 -4.87
C LYS A 152 -24.96 -4.83 -4.24
N TRP A 153 -24.86 -3.54 -4.52
CA TRP A 153 -25.62 -2.49 -3.83
C TRP A 153 -26.51 -1.66 -4.76
N GLY A 154 -26.45 -1.90 -6.07
CA GLY A 154 -27.20 -1.12 -7.07
C GLY A 154 -26.76 0.35 -7.16
N GLY A 155 -25.59 0.69 -6.63
CA GLY A 155 -25.11 2.06 -6.52
C GLY A 155 -23.65 2.13 -6.06
N LYS A 156 -23.12 3.36 -6.00
CA LYS A 156 -21.76 3.65 -5.55
C LYS A 156 -21.63 3.43 -4.02
N PRO A 157 -20.40 3.26 -3.51
CA PRO A 157 -20.10 3.42 -2.09
C PRO A 157 -20.41 4.85 -1.62
N ASP A 158 -20.75 5.03 -0.35
CA ASP A 158 -20.89 6.36 0.25
C ASP A 158 -19.54 6.88 0.78
N VAL A 159 -18.69 5.96 1.28
CA VAL A 159 -17.39 6.28 1.86
C VAL A 159 -16.33 5.27 1.41
N LEU A 160 -15.17 5.79 1.01
CA LEU A 160 -13.95 5.04 0.72
C LEU A 160 -12.91 5.32 1.79
N VAL A 161 -12.28 4.28 2.34
CA VAL A 161 -11.27 4.39 3.40
C VAL A 161 -10.03 3.60 3.01
N ALA A 162 -8.84 4.18 3.13
CA ALA A 162 -7.58 3.48 2.86
C ALA A 162 -6.41 4.07 3.65
N CYS A 163 -5.39 3.26 3.96
CA CYS A 163 -4.18 3.73 4.64
C CYS A 163 -3.27 4.47 3.66
N VAL A 164 -2.74 5.64 4.04
CA VAL A 164 -1.98 6.52 3.17
C VAL A 164 -0.60 6.82 3.73
N VAL A 165 0.40 6.67 2.86
CA VAL A 165 1.75 7.23 2.99
C VAL A 165 2.24 7.61 1.60
N GLY A 166 2.93 6.73 0.87
CA GLY A 166 3.27 7.02 -0.54
C GLY A 166 2.03 7.20 -1.40
N GLY A 167 0.96 6.44 -1.09
CA GLY A 167 -0.41 6.72 -1.54
C GLY A 167 -0.93 5.84 -2.68
N SER A 168 -0.14 4.90 -3.20
CA SER A 168 -0.53 4.15 -4.41
C SER A 168 -1.82 3.34 -4.27
N ASN A 169 -1.99 2.62 -3.15
CA ASN A 169 -3.22 1.87 -2.89
C ASN A 169 -4.44 2.79 -2.81
N VAL A 170 -4.26 3.96 -2.19
CA VAL A 170 -5.32 4.95 -1.96
C VAL A 170 -5.72 5.61 -3.27
N MET A 171 -4.74 6.07 -4.05
CA MET A 171 -5.02 6.65 -5.37
C MET A 171 -5.61 5.63 -6.34
N GLY A 172 -5.19 4.36 -6.26
CA GLY A 172 -5.82 3.29 -7.03
C GLY A 172 -7.31 3.14 -6.74
N LEU A 173 -7.72 3.26 -5.47
CA LEU A 173 -9.11 3.25 -5.07
C LEU A 173 -9.83 4.56 -5.42
N PHE A 174 -9.24 5.71 -5.09
CA PHE A 174 -9.88 7.02 -5.17
C PHE A 174 -10.05 7.54 -6.59
N HIS A 175 -9.10 7.24 -7.50
CA HIS A 175 -9.11 7.80 -8.85
C HIS A 175 -10.46 7.60 -9.54
N GLU A 176 -11.03 6.39 -9.45
CA GLU A 176 -12.29 6.08 -10.11
C GLU A 176 -13.44 6.96 -9.62
N PHE A 177 -13.41 7.41 -8.37
CA PHE A 177 -14.49 8.15 -7.71
C PHE A 177 -14.21 9.64 -7.54
N VAL A 178 -13.09 10.16 -8.07
CA VAL A 178 -12.67 11.55 -7.86
C VAL A 178 -13.72 12.57 -8.32
N HIS A 179 -14.52 12.25 -9.34
CA HIS A 179 -15.58 13.12 -9.85
C HIS A 179 -16.95 12.91 -9.17
N ASP A 180 -17.11 11.85 -8.38
CA ASP A 180 -18.34 11.56 -7.63
C ASP A 180 -18.34 12.30 -6.30
N LYS A 181 -18.82 13.55 -6.30
CA LYS A 181 -18.74 14.47 -5.14
C LYS A 181 -19.47 13.96 -3.90
N GLU A 182 -20.46 13.10 -4.08
CA GLU A 182 -21.20 12.43 -3.01
C GLU A 182 -20.40 11.34 -2.30
N VAL A 183 -19.36 10.80 -2.94
CA VAL A 183 -18.51 9.75 -2.37
C VAL A 183 -17.41 10.39 -1.53
N ARG A 184 -17.46 10.18 -0.22
CA ARG A 184 -16.42 10.62 0.71
C ARG A 184 -15.18 9.77 0.55
N MET A 185 -14.00 10.40 0.48
CA MET A 185 -12.72 9.70 0.28
C MET A 185 -11.81 10.02 1.46
N ILE A 186 -11.44 8.99 2.23
CA ILE A 186 -10.75 9.12 3.51
C ILE A 186 -9.40 8.38 3.47
N GLY A 187 -8.31 9.13 3.53
CA GLY A 187 -6.95 8.59 3.74
C GLY A 187 -6.61 8.52 5.23
N VAL A 188 -5.95 7.45 5.67
CA VAL A 188 -5.56 7.26 7.08
C VAL A 188 -4.05 7.14 7.21
N GLU A 189 -3.44 8.13 7.85
CA GLU A 189 -2.00 8.22 8.10
C GLU A 189 -1.59 7.57 9.43
N ALA A 190 -0.31 7.23 9.55
CA ALA A 190 0.25 6.74 10.81
C ALA A 190 0.60 7.91 11.75
N ALA A 191 -0.08 7.95 12.89
CA ALA A 191 0.22 8.89 13.97
C ALA A 191 1.36 8.39 14.88
N GLY A 192 1.94 7.20 14.63
CA GLY A 192 3.00 6.61 15.44
C GLY A 192 2.63 6.57 16.92
N PHE A 193 3.47 7.18 17.78
CA PHE A 193 3.21 7.31 19.22
C PHE A 193 2.26 8.46 19.60
N GLY A 194 1.55 9.02 18.62
CA GLY A 194 0.68 10.17 18.74
C GLY A 194 1.29 11.42 18.10
N LEU A 195 0.44 12.29 17.55
CA LEU A 195 0.85 13.47 16.79
C LEU A 195 1.73 14.43 17.60
N GLU A 196 1.47 14.56 18.90
CA GLU A 196 2.22 15.48 19.78
C GLU A 196 3.56 14.91 20.26
N SER A 197 3.84 13.63 19.97
CA SER A 197 5.11 13.00 20.34
C SER A 197 6.28 13.40 19.44
N GLY A 198 6.00 14.00 18.28
CA GLY A 198 6.95 14.21 17.19
C GLY A 198 7.40 12.92 16.49
N LYS A 199 6.88 11.75 16.91
CA LYS A 199 7.20 10.43 16.33
C LYS A 199 5.97 9.88 15.63
N HIS A 200 5.76 10.33 14.40
CA HIS A 200 4.65 9.96 13.53
C HIS A 200 5.04 10.01 12.05
N ALA A 201 4.18 9.51 11.17
CA ALA A 201 4.29 9.68 9.71
C ALA A 201 3.05 10.37 9.11
N ALA A 202 2.34 11.18 9.91
CA ALA A 202 1.14 11.92 9.52
C ALA A 202 1.45 13.17 8.68
N THR A 203 1.93 12.94 7.46
CA THR A 203 2.47 13.93 6.53
C THR A 203 1.46 15.01 6.12
N LEU A 204 0.25 14.63 5.73
CA LEU A 204 -0.80 15.55 5.32
C LEU A 204 -1.42 16.28 6.51
N THR A 205 -1.35 15.67 7.70
CA THR A 205 -1.89 16.22 8.95
C THR A 205 -0.96 17.26 9.59
N LYS A 206 0.36 17.01 9.63
CA LYS A 206 1.33 17.83 10.37
C LYS A 206 2.48 18.37 9.51
N GLY A 207 2.59 17.96 8.26
CA GLY A 207 3.65 18.41 7.36
C GLY A 207 3.33 19.70 6.63
N ASP A 208 4.33 20.18 5.90
CA ASP A 208 4.31 21.39 5.09
C ASP A 208 4.67 21.08 3.64
N VAL A 209 4.38 22.01 2.74
CA VAL A 209 4.75 21.88 1.33
C VAL A 209 6.27 22.03 1.18
N GLY A 210 6.90 21.09 0.48
CA GLY A 210 8.31 21.17 0.12
C GLY A 210 8.66 20.21 -1.02
N VAL A 211 9.96 20.00 -1.26
CA VAL A 211 10.44 19.12 -2.33
C VAL A 211 11.25 17.98 -1.75
N LEU A 212 10.75 16.75 -1.93
CA LEU A 212 11.44 15.52 -1.52
C LEU A 212 11.36 14.49 -2.65
N HIS A 213 12.48 13.79 -2.89
CA HIS A 213 12.59 12.72 -3.87
C HIS A 213 12.05 13.07 -5.28
N GLY A 214 12.17 14.33 -5.69
CA GLY A 214 11.80 14.78 -7.04
C GLY A 214 10.35 15.23 -7.21
N ALA A 215 9.55 15.32 -6.14
CA ALA A 215 8.19 15.85 -6.18
C ALA A 215 8.03 17.04 -5.21
N MET A 216 7.27 18.05 -5.63
CA MET A 216 6.72 19.05 -4.71
C MET A 216 5.42 18.51 -4.12
N SER A 217 5.35 18.35 -2.81
CA SER A 217 4.23 17.73 -2.09
C SER A 217 4.27 18.13 -0.61
N TYR A 218 3.29 17.69 0.19
CA TYR A 218 3.43 17.74 1.65
C TYR A 218 4.53 16.77 2.11
N LEU A 219 5.30 17.19 3.10
CA LEU A 219 6.31 16.38 3.78
C LEU A 219 6.54 16.87 5.22
N LEU A 220 7.07 16.01 6.07
CA LEU A 220 7.49 16.35 7.43
C LEU A 220 8.87 17.02 7.37
N GLN A 221 8.93 18.30 7.73
CA GLN A 221 10.15 19.10 7.79
C GLN A 221 10.13 20.06 8.98
N ASP A 222 11.30 20.50 9.41
CA ASP A 222 11.44 21.57 10.40
C ASP A 222 11.44 22.96 9.75
N ASP A 223 11.58 24.00 10.58
CA ASP A 223 11.57 25.41 10.14
C ASP A 223 12.74 25.75 9.19
N ASP A 224 13.81 24.95 9.18
CA ASP A 224 14.97 25.08 8.28
C ASP A 224 14.81 24.24 7.00
N GLY A 225 13.66 23.58 6.83
CA GLY A 225 13.36 22.70 5.70
C GLY A 225 14.12 21.37 5.73
N GLN A 226 14.67 20.97 6.89
CA GLN A 226 15.28 19.65 7.05
C GLN A 226 14.21 18.60 7.26
N ILE A 227 14.39 17.42 6.64
CA ILE A 227 13.43 16.33 6.74
C ILE A 227 13.36 15.80 8.18
N VAL A 228 12.17 15.82 8.76
CA VAL A 228 11.91 15.20 10.05
C VAL A 228 11.71 13.70 9.85
N GLU A 229 12.39 12.91 10.67
CA GLU A 229 12.36 11.45 10.59
C GLU A 229 10.96 10.94 10.96
N PRO A 230 10.31 10.14 10.08
CA PRO A 230 8.99 9.61 10.37
C PRO A 230 9.09 8.49 11.42
N HIS A 231 7.94 8.16 12.01
CA HIS A 231 7.80 6.95 12.81
C HIS A 231 6.44 6.30 12.62
N SER A 232 6.46 4.98 12.47
CA SER A 232 5.29 4.10 12.44
C SER A 232 5.70 2.69 12.81
N ILE A 233 4.84 1.95 13.52
CA ILE A 233 5.04 0.50 13.72
C ILE A 233 4.98 -0.27 12.39
N SER A 234 4.25 0.27 11.42
CA SER A 234 4.13 -0.26 10.07
C SER A 234 5.22 0.32 9.16
N ALA A 235 6.16 -0.53 8.73
CA ALA A 235 7.26 -0.12 7.85
C ALA A 235 6.77 0.48 6.52
N GLY A 236 5.66 -0.01 5.95
CA GLY A 236 5.09 0.55 4.72
C GLY A 236 4.48 1.95 4.89
N LEU A 237 4.26 2.38 6.13
CA LEU A 237 3.82 3.74 6.47
C LEU A 237 4.94 4.60 7.09
N ASP A 238 6.18 4.14 7.11
CA ASP A 238 7.29 4.86 7.75
C ASP A 238 8.06 5.75 6.75
N TYR A 239 7.39 6.79 6.24
CA TYR A 239 7.96 7.69 5.23
C TYR A 239 7.46 9.14 5.44
N PRO A 240 8.33 10.16 5.31
CA PRO A 240 7.99 11.54 5.71
C PRO A 240 7.32 12.35 4.60
N GLY A 241 7.02 11.76 3.45
CA GLY A 241 6.39 12.44 2.32
C GLY A 241 5.10 11.76 1.88
N VAL A 242 4.42 12.35 0.89
CA VAL A 242 3.22 11.78 0.29
C VAL A 242 3.18 12.07 -1.21
N GLY A 243 2.44 11.28 -1.99
CA GLY A 243 2.23 11.55 -3.42
C GLY A 243 1.59 12.92 -3.68
N PRO A 244 2.02 13.67 -4.71
CA PRO A 244 1.55 15.04 -4.96
C PRO A 244 0.05 15.15 -5.26
N GLU A 245 -0.57 14.09 -5.80
CA GLU A 245 -2.01 14.08 -6.04
C GLU A 245 -2.82 14.03 -4.74
N HIS A 246 -2.29 13.40 -3.68
CA HIS A 246 -2.92 13.46 -2.35
C HIS A 246 -2.91 14.86 -1.78
N SER A 247 -1.78 15.55 -1.89
CA SER A 247 -1.60 16.95 -1.50
C SER A 247 -2.62 17.85 -2.20
N PHE A 248 -2.75 17.69 -3.53
CA PHE A 248 -3.76 18.41 -4.30
C PHE A 248 -5.19 18.10 -3.83
N LEU A 249 -5.54 16.81 -3.64
CA LEU A 249 -6.87 16.40 -3.19
C LEU A 249 -7.20 16.91 -1.77
N LYS A 250 -6.20 17.05 -0.89
CA LYS A 250 -6.35 17.69 0.42
C LYS A 250 -6.68 19.18 0.26
N ASP A 251 -5.87 19.91 -0.50
CA ASP A 251 -5.98 21.36 -0.63
C ASP A 251 -7.30 21.80 -1.27
N VAL A 252 -7.82 21.03 -2.25
CA VAL A 252 -9.13 21.30 -2.87
C VAL A 252 -10.31 20.74 -2.06
N GLY A 253 -10.05 20.11 -0.90
CA GLY A 253 -11.08 19.53 -0.03
C GLY A 253 -11.81 18.34 -0.64
N ARG A 254 -11.21 17.65 -1.62
CA ARG A 254 -11.83 16.49 -2.27
C ARG A 254 -11.63 15.20 -1.48
N ALA A 255 -10.52 15.08 -0.76
CA ALA A 255 -10.25 13.96 0.14
C ALA A 255 -9.99 14.46 1.57
N GLU A 256 -10.45 13.68 2.54
CA GLU A 256 -10.21 13.89 3.97
C GLU A 256 -9.04 13.02 4.41
N TYR A 257 -8.20 13.53 5.32
CA TYR A 257 -7.07 12.78 5.85
C TYR A 257 -7.11 12.80 7.38
N TYR A 258 -7.07 11.61 7.97
CA TYR A 258 -7.07 11.40 9.42
C TYR A 258 -5.85 10.56 9.79
N SER A 259 -5.58 10.45 11.09
CA SER A 259 -4.43 9.70 11.58
C SER A 259 -4.81 8.70 12.68
N VAL A 260 -4.08 7.60 12.76
CA VAL A 260 -4.28 6.51 13.73
C VAL A 260 -2.95 6.17 14.39
N THR A 261 -2.95 5.96 15.70
CA THR A 261 -1.74 5.60 16.45
C THR A 261 -1.35 4.14 16.29
N ASP A 262 -0.09 3.81 16.61
CA ASP A 262 0.40 2.43 16.55
C ASP A 262 -0.43 1.49 17.45
N GLU A 263 -0.84 1.96 18.63
CA GLU A 263 -1.68 1.19 19.57
C GLU A 263 -3.06 0.91 18.97
N GLU A 264 -3.69 1.90 18.37
CA GLU A 264 -4.99 1.74 17.70
C GLU A 264 -4.91 0.77 16.51
N ALA A 265 -3.83 0.85 15.72
CA ALA A 265 -3.58 -0.08 14.62
C ALA A 265 -3.33 -1.51 15.11
N LEU A 266 -2.59 -1.70 16.20
CA LEU A 266 -2.37 -3.01 16.82
C LEU A 266 -3.67 -3.63 17.36
N GLU A 267 -4.51 -2.83 18.01
CA GLU A 267 -5.82 -3.29 18.49
C GLU A 267 -6.75 -3.66 17.33
N ALA A 268 -6.74 -2.91 16.23
CA ALA A 268 -7.48 -3.28 15.03
C ALA A 268 -6.94 -4.57 14.38
N PHE A 269 -5.61 -4.75 14.31
CA PHE A 269 -4.97 -5.97 13.83
C PHE A 269 -5.46 -7.20 14.63
N LYS A 270 -5.44 -7.09 15.96
CA LYS A 270 -5.89 -8.14 16.88
C LYS A 270 -7.38 -8.42 16.76
N ARG A 271 -8.20 -7.37 16.71
CA ARG A 271 -9.65 -7.48 16.61
C ARG A 271 -10.09 -8.17 15.31
N VAL A 272 -9.58 -7.74 14.16
CA VAL A 272 -9.93 -8.35 12.87
C VAL A 272 -9.43 -9.80 12.79
N SER A 273 -8.24 -10.08 13.31
CA SER A 273 -7.74 -11.46 13.39
C SER A 273 -8.66 -12.36 14.20
N ARG A 274 -9.20 -11.87 15.32
CA ARG A 274 -10.09 -12.66 16.21
C ARG A 274 -11.51 -12.79 15.69
N LEU A 275 -12.10 -11.71 15.17
CA LEU A 275 -13.50 -11.68 14.77
C LEU A 275 -13.71 -12.31 13.39
N GLU A 276 -12.76 -12.09 12.48
CA GLU A 276 -12.95 -12.37 11.04
C GLU A 276 -12.00 -13.49 10.54
N GLY A 277 -11.03 -13.89 11.37
CA GLY A 277 -10.05 -14.91 10.99
C GLY A 277 -9.18 -14.46 9.81
N ILE A 278 -8.94 -13.15 9.69
CA ILE A 278 -8.10 -12.52 8.68
C ILE A 278 -6.98 -11.77 9.41
N ILE A 279 -5.73 -12.02 9.03
CA ILE A 279 -4.56 -11.31 9.58
C ILE A 279 -4.24 -10.13 8.65
N PRO A 280 -4.62 -8.87 8.97
CA PRO A 280 -4.33 -7.71 8.13
C PRO A 280 -2.86 -7.31 8.19
N ALA A 281 -2.32 -6.71 7.13
CA ALA A 281 -1.06 -5.97 7.23
C ALA A 281 -1.21 -4.81 8.22
N LEU A 282 -0.14 -4.46 8.95
CA LEU A 282 -0.19 -3.34 9.90
C LEU A 282 -0.55 -2.01 9.20
N GLU A 283 -0.19 -1.86 7.92
CA GLU A 283 -0.63 -0.77 7.05
C GLU A 283 -2.18 -0.73 6.99
N THR A 284 -2.80 -1.83 6.55
CA THR A 284 -4.26 -1.99 6.46
C THR A 284 -4.95 -1.78 7.81
N SER A 285 -4.31 -2.23 8.91
CA SER A 285 -4.85 -2.07 10.25
C SER A 285 -5.05 -0.61 10.66
N HIS A 286 -4.30 0.34 10.11
CA HIS A 286 -4.55 1.77 10.35
C HIS A 286 -5.92 2.19 9.81
N ALA A 287 -6.24 1.80 8.57
CA ALA A 287 -7.55 2.08 7.99
C ALA A 287 -8.68 1.39 8.77
N LEU A 288 -8.46 0.15 9.22
CA LEU A 288 -9.42 -0.61 10.02
C LEU A 288 -9.66 0.03 11.40
N ALA A 289 -8.62 0.53 12.04
CA ALA A 289 -8.73 1.22 13.32
C ALA A 289 -9.55 2.51 13.20
N HIS A 290 -9.39 3.25 12.10
CA HIS A 290 -10.16 4.46 11.86
C HIS A 290 -11.66 4.19 11.74
N LEU A 291 -12.08 3.00 11.27
CA LEU A 291 -13.49 2.65 11.18
C LEU A 291 -14.22 2.69 12.54
N GLU A 292 -13.54 2.41 13.64
CA GLU A 292 -14.12 2.51 15.01
C GLU A 292 -14.52 3.94 15.36
N LYS A 293 -13.80 4.93 14.82
CA LYS A 293 -14.10 6.36 15.01
C LYS A 293 -15.13 6.83 13.99
N LEU A 294 -15.03 6.35 12.76
CA LEU A 294 -15.86 6.78 11.63
C LEU A 294 -17.28 6.21 11.71
N CYS A 295 -17.43 4.89 11.80
CA CYS A 295 -18.73 4.22 11.63
C CYS A 295 -19.80 4.70 12.63
N PRO A 296 -19.50 4.97 13.92
CA PRO A 296 -20.50 5.51 14.86
C PRO A 296 -21.03 6.89 14.48
N THR A 297 -20.34 7.63 13.62
CA THR A 297 -20.75 8.96 13.14
C THR A 297 -21.60 8.91 11.87
N LEU A 298 -21.69 7.74 11.23
CA LEU A 298 -22.39 7.57 9.97
C LEU A 298 -23.85 7.17 10.19
N PRO A 299 -24.78 7.61 9.32
CA PRO A 299 -26.14 7.10 9.34
C PRO A 299 -26.20 5.58 9.13
N ASP A 300 -27.18 4.94 9.76
CA ASP A 300 -27.45 3.51 9.53
C ASP A 300 -27.65 3.22 8.03
N GLY A 301 -26.99 2.16 7.55
CA GLY A 301 -27.06 1.76 6.14
C GLY A 301 -26.03 2.43 5.23
N THR A 302 -25.17 3.30 5.75
CA THR A 302 -24.04 3.87 4.99
C THR A 302 -23.11 2.77 4.47
N ARG A 303 -22.79 2.82 3.18
CA ARG A 303 -21.96 1.85 2.46
C ARG A 303 -20.50 2.28 2.48
N VAL A 304 -19.72 1.62 3.33
CA VAL A 304 -18.28 1.89 3.47
C VAL A 304 -17.47 0.83 2.74
N VAL A 305 -16.54 1.25 1.90
CA VAL A 305 -15.50 0.39 1.33
C VAL A 305 -14.16 0.74 1.97
N LEU A 306 -13.50 -0.27 2.53
CA LEU A 306 -12.12 -0.17 2.99
C LEU A 306 -11.18 -0.87 2.01
N ASN A 307 -10.10 -0.20 1.61
CA ASN A 307 -9.05 -0.84 0.81
C ASN A 307 -8.21 -1.75 1.70
N PHE A 308 -8.40 -3.06 1.56
CA PHE A 308 -7.61 -4.06 2.28
C PHE A 308 -6.26 -4.26 1.59
N SER A 309 -5.36 -3.30 1.79
CA SER A 309 -4.14 -3.14 0.98
C SER A 309 -3.15 -4.31 1.02
N GLY A 310 -3.23 -5.16 2.05
CA GLY A 310 -2.36 -6.31 2.19
C GLY A 310 -2.65 -7.17 3.41
N ARG A 311 -2.11 -8.40 3.37
CA ARG A 311 -2.13 -9.40 4.46
C ARG A 311 -0.92 -9.28 5.38
N GLY A 312 -1.09 -9.70 6.63
CA GLY A 312 -0.15 -9.43 7.73
C GLY A 312 0.86 -10.52 8.04
N ASP A 313 1.07 -11.53 7.18
CA ASP A 313 2.06 -12.59 7.43
C ASP A 313 3.45 -12.01 7.75
N LYS A 314 3.81 -10.92 7.06
CA LYS A 314 5.09 -10.20 7.23
C LYS A 314 5.20 -9.48 8.58
N ASP A 315 4.06 -9.17 9.20
CA ASP A 315 3.96 -8.33 10.38
C ASP A 315 3.77 -9.13 11.68
N VAL A 316 3.48 -10.44 11.59
CA VAL A 316 3.27 -11.30 12.78
C VAL A 316 4.47 -11.23 13.74
N GLN A 317 5.70 -11.25 13.23
CA GLN A 317 6.90 -11.15 14.06
C GLN A 317 7.00 -9.81 14.81
N THR A 318 6.56 -8.72 14.17
CA THR A 318 6.48 -7.42 14.81
C THR A 318 5.37 -7.42 15.85
N ALA A 319 4.18 -7.90 15.50
CA ALA A 319 3.02 -7.94 16.38
C ALA A 319 3.26 -8.77 17.66
N ILE A 320 4.01 -9.88 17.59
CA ILE A 320 4.39 -10.70 18.76
C ILE A 320 5.09 -9.88 19.85
N LYS A 321 5.83 -8.83 19.48
CA LYS A 321 6.57 -7.99 20.44
C LYS A 321 5.65 -7.06 21.25
N TYR A 322 4.45 -6.78 20.74
CA TYR A 322 3.56 -5.76 21.30
C TYR A 322 2.21 -6.31 21.76
N LEU A 323 1.77 -7.44 21.20
CA LEU A 323 0.48 -8.04 21.54
C LEU A 323 0.65 -9.18 22.54
N GLU A 324 -0.05 -9.07 23.67
CA GLU A 324 -0.43 -10.23 24.48
C GLU A 324 -1.67 -10.87 23.85
N VAL A 325 -1.52 -12.11 23.36
CA VAL A 325 -2.56 -12.85 22.61
C VAL A 325 -3.18 -13.94 23.45
#